data_AF-A0A1A8Q3S4-F1
#
_entry.id   AF-A0A1A8Q3S4-F1
#
_cell.length_a   1.000
_cell.length_b   1.000
_cell.length_c   1.000
_cell.angle_alpha   90.00
_cell.angle_beta   90.00
_cell.angle_gamma   90.00
#
_symmetry.space_group_name_H-M   'P 1'
#
loop_
_entity.id
_entity.type
_entity.pdbx_description
1 polymer ?
#
loop_
_entity_poly.entity_id
_entity_poly.type
_entity_poly.pdbx_seq_one_letter_code
_entity_poly.pdbx_strand_id
1 'polypeptide(L)'
;LLYFVSPFGHGLRPLDVECMKALHEKVNIIPLLAKADSLTQAEILKKKMKIREDIRQFGVNIYQFPDCDSDEDEDLKTQEQFLKDSIPFAVIGSNMQVESKGRKFR
;
A
#
# COMPACT_ATOMS: atom_id res chain seq x y z
N LEU A 1 -9.47 -0.81 7.43
CA LEU A 1 -10.00 -0.26 6.17
C LEU A 1 -8.93 -0.31 5.10
N LEU A 2 -9.17 -1.04 4.01
CA LEU A 2 -8.31 -1.01 2.84
C LEU A 2 -8.68 0.22 2.00
N TYR A 3 -7.75 1.17 1.84
CA TYR A 3 -8.00 2.42 1.13
C TYR A 3 -7.31 2.40 -0.23
N PHE A 4 -8.08 2.40 -1.31
CA PHE A 4 -7.57 2.32 -2.67
C PHE A 4 -7.26 3.72 -3.22
N VAL A 5 -5.98 3.98 -3.45
CA VAL A 5 -5.47 5.18 -4.12
C VAL A 5 -5.43 4.92 -5.62
N SER A 6 -5.91 5.90 -6.39
CA SER A 6 -5.89 5.85 -7.85
C SER A 6 -4.46 5.80 -8.40
N PRO A 7 -4.16 4.93 -9.39
CA PRO A 7 -2.86 4.96 -10.08
C PRO A 7 -2.71 6.20 -10.95
N PHE A 8 -3.81 6.86 -11.31
CA PHE A 8 -3.82 8.04 -12.16
C PHE A 8 -3.67 9.31 -11.32
N GLY A 9 -2.76 10.21 -11.72
CA GLY A 9 -2.43 11.46 -11.00
C GLY A 9 -0.99 11.49 -10.48
N HIS A 10 -0.61 12.54 -9.76
CA HIS A 10 0.77 12.69 -9.25
C HIS A 10 0.97 12.19 -7.81
N GLY A 11 -0.07 12.18 -6.98
CA GLY A 11 -0.01 11.82 -5.56
C GLY A 11 -1.40 11.57 -4.98
N LEU A 12 -1.58 11.82 -3.69
CA LEU A 12 -2.92 11.80 -3.07
C LEU A 12 -3.77 12.96 -3.59
N ARG A 13 -5.02 12.69 -3.96
CA ARG A 13 -5.95 13.76 -4.33
C ARG A 13 -6.43 14.48 -3.07
N PRO A 14 -6.84 15.76 -3.14
CA PRO A 14 -7.37 16.49 -1.99
C PRO A 14 -8.54 15.74 -1.30
N LEU A 15 -9.44 15.16 -2.09
CA LEU A 15 -10.53 14.32 -1.59
C LEU A 15 -10.01 13.09 -0.82
N ASP A 16 -8.94 12.46 -1.31
CA ASP A 16 -8.36 11.30 -0.63
C ASP A 16 -7.80 11.71 0.74
N VAL A 17 -7.14 12.87 0.80
CA VAL A 17 -6.61 13.43 2.05
C VAL A 17 -7.73 13.72 3.05
N GLU A 18 -8.80 14.39 2.63
CA GLU A 18 -9.93 14.70 3.51
C GLU A 18 -10.63 13.44 4.03
N CYS A 19 -10.88 12.46 3.17
CA CYS A 19 -11.46 11.18 3.57
C CYS A 19 -10.56 10.44 4.55
N MET A 20 -9.26 10.34 4.28
CA MET A 20 -8.33 9.64 5.16
C MET A 20 -8.22 10.35 6.52
N LYS A 21 -8.18 11.69 6.56
CA LYS A 21 -8.21 12.46 7.81
C LYS A 21 -9.49 12.25 8.61
N ALA A 22 -10.65 12.18 7.96
CA ALA A 22 -11.91 11.95 8.68
C ALA A 22 -12.03 10.53 9.28
N LEU A 23 -11.25 9.57 8.76
CA LEU A 23 -11.33 8.16 9.10
C LEU A 23 -10.17 7.65 9.96
N HIS A 24 -9.00 8.29 9.90
CA HIS A 24 -7.77 7.75 10.50
C HIS A 24 -7.79 7.61 12.03
N GLU A 25 -8.67 8.35 12.72
CA GLU A 25 -8.86 8.26 14.18
C GLU A 25 -9.85 7.17 14.58
N LYS A 26 -10.66 6.69 13.63
CA LYS A 26 -11.76 5.76 13.89
C LYS A 26 -11.44 4.34 13.45
N VAL A 27 -10.61 4.19 12.42
CA VAL A 27 -10.27 2.90 11.83
C VAL A 27 -8.82 2.86 11.38
N ASN A 28 -8.21 1.68 11.47
CA ASN A 28 -6.89 1.42 10.92
C ASN A 28 -6.93 1.47 9.39
N ILE A 29 -6.25 2.43 8.77
CA ILE A 29 -6.20 2.60 7.32
C ILE A 29 -4.96 1.91 6.76
N ILE A 30 -5.15 1.01 5.79
CA ILE A 30 -4.07 0.39 5.01
C ILE A 30 -4.17 0.93 3.58
N PRO A 31 -3.23 1.79 3.13
CA PRO A 31 -3.29 2.36 1.79
C PRO A 31 -2.78 1.35 0.73
N LEU A 32 -3.54 1.24 -0.35
CA LEU A 32 -3.28 0.36 -1.49
C LEU A 32 -3.22 1.19 -2.77
N LEU A 33 -2.20 1.01 -3.59
CA LEU A 33 -2.14 1.54 -4.95
C LEU A 33 -2.90 0.58 -5.88
N ALA A 34 -4.05 1.03 -6.37
CA ALA A 34 -4.92 0.24 -7.24
C ALA A 34 -4.36 0.12 -8.67
N LYS A 35 -4.76 -0.94 -9.39
CA LYS A 35 -4.43 -1.17 -10.82
C LYS A 35 -2.95 -0.95 -11.12
N ALA A 36 -2.08 -1.60 -10.34
CA ALA A 36 -0.63 -1.46 -10.49
C ALA A 36 -0.11 -1.96 -11.85
N ASP A 37 -0.88 -2.81 -12.54
CA ASP A 37 -0.65 -3.28 -13.92
C ASP A 37 -0.66 -2.15 -14.95
N SER A 38 -1.31 -1.04 -14.64
CA SER A 38 -1.36 0.14 -15.52
C SER A 38 -0.10 1.02 -15.41
N LEU A 39 0.86 0.68 -14.55
CA LEU A 39 2.06 1.48 -14.29
C LEU A 39 3.33 0.64 -14.50
N THR A 40 4.40 1.27 -14.96
CA THR A 40 5.73 0.66 -14.99
C THR A 40 6.32 0.56 -13.58
N GLN A 41 7.32 -0.31 -13.39
CA GLN A 41 8.00 -0.46 -12.10
C GLN A 41 8.57 0.87 -11.57
N ALA A 42 9.16 1.69 -12.44
CA ALA A 42 9.71 2.99 -12.09
C ALA A 42 8.60 3.96 -11.63
N GLU A 43 7.45 3.95 -12.31
CA GLU A 43 6.30 4.79 -11.93
C GLU A 43 5.69 4.35 -10.61
N ILE A 44 5.56 3.04 -10.36
CA ILE A 44 5.10 2.50 -9.07
C ILE A 44 6.00 3.00 -7.94
N LEU A 45 7.32 2.88 -8.09
CA LEU A 45 8.28 3.34 -7.07
C LEU A 45 8.12 4.83 -6.79
N LYS A 46 8.09 5.66 -7.84
CA LYS A 46 7.90 7.11 -7.72
C LYS A 46 6.56 7.45 -7.06
N LYS A 47 5.49 6.74 -7.41
CA LYS A 47 4.15 6.94 -6.86
C LYS A 47 4.09 6.54 -5.39
N LYS A 48 4.68 5.40 -5.01
CA LYS A 48 4.76 4.96 -3.61
C LYS A 48 5.49 5.99 -2.75
N MET A 49 6.63 6.50 -3.21
CA MET A 49 7.36 7.56 -2.50
C MET A 49 6.51 8.81 -2.34
N LYS A 50 5.83 9.26 -3.41
CA LYS A 50 4.99 10.46 -3.35
C LYS A 50 3.79 10.31 -2.42
N ILE A 51 3.13 9.15 -2.43
CA ILE A 51 2.02 8.87 -1.50
C ILE A 51 2.51 8.86 -0.04
N ARG A 52 3.67 8.26 0.26
CA ARG A 52 4.25 8.30 1.62
C ARG A 52 4.55 9.72 2.08
N GLU A 53 5.11 10.53 1.17
CA GLU A 53 5.38 11.94 1.44
C GLU A 53 4.09 12.68 1.78
N ASP A 54 3.06 12.53 0.95
CA ASP A 54 1.78 13.20 1.14
C ASP A 54 1.11 12.76 2.45
N ILE A 55 1.11 11.46 2.78
CA ILE A 55 0.57 10.94 4.06
C ILE A 55 1.25 11.62 5.25
N ARG A 56 2.58 11.73 5.22
CA ARG A 56 3.35 12.39 6.28
C ARG A 56 3.10 13.89 6.32
N GLN A 57 3.10 14.55 5.15
CA GLN A 57 2.88 16.00 5.02
C GLN A 57 1.50 16.40 5.54
N PHE A 58 0.47 15.61 5.27
CA PHE A 58 -0.89 15.89 5.69
C PHE A 58 -1.21 15.38 7.10
N GLY A 59 -0.30 14.65 7.76
CA GLY A 59 -0.51 14.13 9.11
C GLY A 59 -1.56 13.01 9.17
N VAL A 60 -1.62 12.18 8.13
CA VAL A 60 -2.58 11.07 8.07
C VAL A 60 -2.00 9.85 8.76
N ASN A 61 -2.55 9.47 9.91
CA ASN A 61 -2.24 8.19 10.55
C ASN A 61 -2.74 7.01 9.70
N ILE A 62 -1.80 6.13 9.34
CA ILE A 62 -2.10 4.85 8.71
C ILE A 62 -1.69 3.74 9.67
N TYR A 63 -2.19 2.53 9.44
CA TYR A 63 -1.79 1.37 10.20
C TYR A 63 -0.28 1.16 10.06
N GLN A 64 0.42 1.25 11.18
CA GLN A 64 1.82 0.88 11.28
C GLN A 64 1.87 -0.55 11.84
N PHE A 65 2.62 -1.41 11.17
CA PHE A 65 2.92 -2.72 11.74
C PHE A 65 3.66 -2.51 13.06
N PRO A 66 3.30 -3.26 14.12
CA PRO A 66 4.02 -3.21 15.38
C PRO A 66 5.52 -3.47 15.17
N ASP A 67 6.35 -3.03 16.11
CA ASP A 67 7.77 -3.37 16.09
C ASP A 67 7.96 -4.76 16.67
N CYS A 68 8.71 -5.63 15.97
CA CYS A 68 9.12 -6.93 16.50
C CYS A 68 9.74 -6.79 17.89
N ASP A 69 9.36 -7.68 18.80
CA ASP A 69 10.05 -7.82 20.08
C ASP A 69 11.50 -8.28 19.84
N SER A 70 12.40 -7.92 20.77
CA SER A 70 13.82 -8.26 20.68
C SER A 70 14.08 -9.75 20.55
N ASP A 71 13.15 -10.56 21.04
CA ASP A 71 13.26 -12.02 21.18
C ASP A 71 12.81 -12.77 19.92
N GLU A 72 12.32 -12.07 18.89
CA GLU A 72 11.90 -12.68 17.63
C GLU A 72 13.07 -13.01 16.70
N ASP A 73 12.90 -14.08 15.92
CA ASP A 73 13.89 -14.56 14.95
C ASP A 73 14.27 -13.50 13.91
N GLU A 74 15.53 -13.50 13.48
CA GLU A 74 16.07 -12.53 12.51
C GLU A 74 15.36 -12.58 11.14
N ASP A 75 14.88 -13.77 10.75
CA ASP A 75 14.07 -13.97 9.55
C ASP A 75 12.71 -13.27 9.65
N LEU A 76 12.06 -13.31 10.82
CA LEU A 76 10.78 -12.65 11.07
C LEU A 76 10.93 -11.12 11.01
N LYS A 77 11.98 -10.59 11.65
CA LYS A 77 12.33 -9.16 11.60
C LYS A 77 12.55 -8.67 10.17
N THR A 78 13.21 -9.47 9.34
CA THR A 78 13.46 -9.15 7.92
C THR A 78 12.16 -9.12 7.12
N GLN A 79 11.25 -10.08 7.35
CA GLN A 79 9.95 -10.12 6.69
C GLN A 79 9.06 -8.93 7.07
N GLU A 80 9.04 -8.53 8.34
CA GLU A 80 8.29 -7.36 8.79
C GLU A 80 8.80 -6.07 8.19
N GLN A 81 10.12 -5.88 8.17
CA GLN A 81 10.72 -4.69 7.56
C GLN A 81 10.34 -4.59 6.08
N PHE A 82 10.36 -5.72 5.36
CA PHE A 82 9.92 -5.78 3.98
C PHE A 82 8.43 -5.40 3.81
N LEU A 83 7.56 -5.79 4.75
CA LEU A 83 6.15 -5.41 4.74
C LEU A 83 5.96 -3.91 5.01
N LYS A 84 6.68 -3.35 5.99
CA LYS A 84 6.69 -1.90 6.29
C LYS A 84 7.12 -1.10 5.07
N ASP A 85 8.20 -1.53 4.41
CA ASP A 85 8.74 -0.90 3.19
C ASP A 85 7.89 -1.13 1.94
N SER A 86 6.90 -2.02 2.00
CA SER A 86 5.99 -2.29 0.89
C SER A 86 4.78 -1.35 0.84
N ILE A 87 4.43 -0.68 1.96
CA ILE A 87 3.28 0.24 2.05
C ILE A 87 3.56 1.53 1.27
N PRO A 88 2.66 2.03 0.40
CA PRO A 88 1.38 1.43 0.04
C PRO A 88 1.56 0.23 -0.89
N PHE A 89 0.82 -0.86 -0.63
CA PHE A 89 0.90 -2.07 -1.45
C PHE A 89 0.35 -1.80 -2.85
N ALA A 90 1.10 -2.20 -3.88
CA ALA A 90 0.66 -2.08 -5.27
C ALA A 90 -0.06 -3.37 -5.64
N VAL A 91 -1.36 -3.29 -5.93
CA VAL A 91 -2.22 -4.45 -6.10
C VAL A 91 -2.86 -4.49 -7.48
N ILE A 92 -3.05 -5.70 -7.98
CA ILE A 92 -3.77 -6.02 -9.22
C ILE A 92 -4.89 -6.98 -8.81
N GLY A 93 -6.11 -6.66 -9.22
CA GLY A 93 -7.25 -7.54 -9.02
C GLY A 93 -7.57 -8.27 -10.32
N SER A 94 -7.81 -9.59 -10.23
CA SER A 94 -8.38 -10.38 -11.32
C SER A 94 -9.68 -11.03 -10.87
N ASN A 95 -10.66 -11.07 -11.77
CA ASN A 95 -11.87 -11.89 -11.64
C ASN A 95 -11.88 -13.04 -12.66
N MET A 96 -10.86 -13.12 -13.53
CA MET A 96 -10.72 -14.14 -14.55
C MET A 96 -9.72 -15.19 -14.10
N GLN A 97 -10.09 -16.46 -14.24
CA GLN A 97 -9.18 -17.57 -14.00
C GLN A 97 -8.31 -17.78 -15.24
N VAL A 98 -7.00 -17.58 -15.11
CA VAL A 98 -6.06 -17.70 -16.23
C VAL A 98 -5.17 -18.91 -15.99
N GLU A 99 -5.02 -19.75 -17.01
CA GLU A 99 -4.10 -20.88 -16.96
C GLU A 99 -2.75 -20.47 -17.55
N SER A 100 -1.69 -20.61 -16.76
CA SER A 100 -0.32 -20.36 -17.21
C SER A 100 0.58 -21.52 -16.76
N LYS A 101 1.34 -22.10 -17.70
CA LYS A 101 2.26 -23.23 -17.44
C LYS A 101 1.59 -24.41 -16.68
N GLY A 102 0.34 -24.74 -17.02
CA GLY A 102 -0.42 -25.85 -16.41
C GLY A 102 -0.93 -25.60 -14.99
N ARG A 103 -0.84 -24.36 -14.49
CA ARG A 103 -1.41 -23.94 -13.19
C ARG A 103 -2.47 -22.88 -13.42
N LYS A 104 -3.59 -23.02 -12.73
CA LYS A 104 -4.70 -22.04 -12.75
C LYS A 104 -4.44 -20.97 -11.70
N PHE A 105 -4.40 -19.71 -12.13
CA PHE A 105 -4.23 -18.54 -11.30
C PHE A 105 -5.55 -17.75 -11.26
N ARG A 106 -5.89 -17.21 -10.09
CA ARG A 106 -7.03 -16.31 -9.88
C ARG A 106 -6.56 -15.11 -9.07
#